data_AF-A0A1M6ZYL8-F1
#
_entry.id   AF-A0A1M6ZYL8-F1
#
_cell.length_a   1.000
_cell.length_b   1.000
_cell.length_c   1.000
_cell.angle_alpha   90.00
_cell.angle_beta   90.00
_cell.angle_gamma   90.00
#
_symmetry.space_group_name_H-M   'P 1'
#
loop_
_entity.id
_entity.type
_entity.pdbx_description
1 polymer ?
#
loop_
_entity_poly.entity_id
_entity_poly.type
_entity_poly.pdbx_seq_one_letter_code
_entity_poly.pdbx_strand_id
1 'polypeptide(L)'
;MTRPASFTIARDPLPDHEQKQAALSYLNEAWAEARHDGVDGDCLAQASLFAAFAELVATYGEDAVAKFVEGLPLRVRNGEFSTTRAKQ
;
A
#
# COMPACT_ATOMS: atom_id res chain seq x y z
N MET A 1 -34.50 9.19 -33.84
CA MET A 1 -34.07 9.66 -32.51
C MET A 1 -32.86 8.83 -32.09
N THR A 2 -31.65 9.33 -32.34
CA THR A 2 -30.41 8.60 -32.04
C THR A 2 -29.84 9.15 -30.74
N ARG A 3 -29.78 8.32 -29.69
CA ARG A 3 -29.17 8.67 -28.40
C ARG A 3 -27.66 8.88 -28.60
N PRO A 4 -27.04 9.95 -28.07
CA PRO A 4 -25.58 10.03 -28.05
C PRO A 4 -25.06 8.97 -27.08
N ALA A 5 -24.06 8.20 -27.53
CA ALA A 5 -23.33 7.28 -26.68
C ALA A 5 -22.65 8.09 -25.56
N SER A 6 -22.95 7.77 -24.31
CA SER A 6 -22.20 8.27 -23.17
C SER A 6 -20.77 7.75 -23.29
N PHE A 7 -19.86 8.62 -23.72
CA PHE A 7 -18.43 8.37 -23.60
C PHE A 7 -18.10 8.38 -22.12
N THR A 8 -17.87 7.21 -21.53
CA THR A 8 -17.14 7.10 -20.28
C THR A 8 -15.75 7.65 -20.56
N ILE A 9 -15.49 8.88 -20.09
CA ILE A 9 -14.13 9.42 -20.05
C ILE A 9 -13.37 8.52 -19.07
N ALA A 10 -12.56 7.61 -19.59
CA ALA A 10 -11.51 6.99 -18.82
C ALA A 10 -10.62 8.15 -18.34
N ARG A 11 -10.71 8.49 -17.05
CA ARG A 11 -9.78 9.44 -16.42
C ARG A 11 -8.37 8.93 -16.70
N ASP A 12 -7.50 9.80 -17.20
CA ASP A 12 -6.09 9.51 -17.27
C ASP A 12 -5.61 9.05 -15.87
N PRO A 13 -4.72 8.04 -15.80
CA PRO A 13 -4.18 7.59 -14.53
C PRO A 13 -3.57 8.78 -13.79
N LEU A 14 -3.87 8.88 -12.49
CA LEU A 14 -3.24 9.90 -11.64
C LEU A 14 -1.70 9.77 -11.75
N PRO A 15 -0.93 10.85 -11.59
CA PRO A 15 0.53 10.74 -11.46
C PRO A 15 0.94 9.74 -10.36
N ASP A 16 2.04 9.01 -10.53
CA ASP A 16 2.47 7.95 -9.60
C ASP A 16 2.52 8.38 -8.11
N HIS A 17 2.93 9.61 -7.84
CA HIS A 17 2.98 10.14 -6.49
C HIS A 17 1.59 10.36 -5.88
N GLU A 18 0.63 10.84 -6.69
CA GLU A 18 -0.77 10.99 -6.29
C GLU A 18 -1.44 9.63 -6.10
N GLN A 19 -1.14 8.65 -6.97
CA GLN A 19 -1.60 7.27 -6.80
C GLN A 19 -1.10 6.67 -5.47
N LYS A 20 0.19 6.82 -5.17
CA LYS A 20 0.78 6.35 -3.92
C LYS A 20 0.16 7.04 -2.71
N GLN A 21 -0.06 8.35 -2.77
CA GLN A 21 -0.70 9.10 -1.68
C GLN A 21 -2.15 8.65 -1.48
N ALA A 22 -2.92 8.47 -2.55
CA ALA A 22 -4.29 7.99 -2.47
C ALA A 22 -4.35 6.58 -1.87
N ALA A 23 -3.49 5.67 -2.32
CA ALA A 23 -3.39 4.32 -1.76
C ALA A 23 -3.09 4.33 -0.25
N LEU A 24 -2.16 5.19 0.20
CA LEU A 24 -1.86 5.34 1.63
C LEU A 24 -3.05 5.86 2.43
N SER A 25 -3.82 6.81 1.90
CA SER A 25 -5.06 7.28 2.56
C SER A 25 -6.08 6.16 2.71
N TYR A 26 -6.35 5.38 1.66
CA TYR A 26 -7.27 4.25 1.73
C TYR A 26 -6.82 3.19 2.72
N LEU A 27 -5.51 2.88 2.76
CA LEU A 27 -4.97 1.92 3.72
C LEU A 27 -5.09 2.43 5.16
N ASN A 28 -4.84 3.72 5.41
CA ASN A 28 -4.98 4.30 6.75
C ASN A 28 -6.45 4.24 7.24
N GLU A 29 -7.41 4.52 6.36
CA GLU A 29 -8.83 4.41 6.69
C GLU A 29 -9.22 2.96 7.00
N ALA A 30 -8.82 2.01 6.15
CA ALA A 30 -9.06 0.58 6.39
C ALA A 30 -8.44 0.10 7.71
N TRP A 31 -7.26 0.63 8.06
CA TRP A 31 -6.60 0.31 9.33
C TRP A 31 -7.30 0.92 10.53
N ALA A 32 -7.83 2.13 10.41
CA ALA A 32 -8.61 2.77 11.46
C ALA A 32 -9.89 1.99 11.74
N GLU A 33 -10.58 1.56 10.68
CA GLU A 33 -11.81 0.76 10.78
C GLU A 33 -11.53 -0.62 11.40
N ALA A 34 -10.53 -1.35 10.91
CA ALA A 34 -10.19 -2.67 11.46
C ALA A 34 -9.87 -2.60 12.96
N ARG A 35 -9.19 -1.55 13.40
CA ARG A 35 -8.91 -1.32 14.83
C ARG A 35 -10.17 -0.95 15.62
N HIS A 36 -11.10 -0.22 15.01
CA HIS A 36 -12.39 0.08 15.62
C HIS A 36 -13.19 -1.21 15.88
N ASP A 37 -13.13 -2.16 14.95
CA ASP A 37 -13.74 -3.49 15.06
C ASP A 37 -12.99 -4.45 16.03
N GLY A 38 -11.87 -4.00 16.63
CA GLY A 38 -11.11 -4.76 17.61
C GLY A 38 -10.04 -5.68 17.03
N VAL A 39 -9.66 -5.51 15.77
CA VAL A 39 -8.52 -6.24 15.18
C VAL A 39 -7.21 -5.75 15.78
N ASP A 40 -6.38 -6.69 16.23
CA ASP A 40 -5.06 -6.38 16.78
C ASP A 40 -4.13 -5.75 15.72
N GLY A 41 -3.36 -4.74 16.15
CA GLY A 41 -2.50 -3.96 15.27
C GLY A 41 -1.36 -4.78 14.65
N ASP A 42 -0.82 -5.77 15.38
CA ASP A 42 0.27 -6.61 14.87
C ASP A 42 -0.29 -7.61 13.86
N CYS A 43 -1.46 -8.19 14.12
CA CYS A 43 -2.17 -9.03 13.16
C CYS A 43 -2.45 -8.28 11.84
N LEU A 44 -2.93 -7.04 11.94
CA LEU A 44 -3.22 -6.21 10.78
C LEU A 44 -1.95 -5.86 9.98
N ALA A 45 -0.84 -5.57 10.67
CA ALA A 45 0.45 -5.31 10.02
C ALA A 45 0.97 -6.55 9.27
N GLN A 46 0.89 -7.73 9.89
CA GLN A 46 1.29 -9.00 9.25
C GLN A 46 0.43 -9.31 8.02
N ALA A 47 -0.90 -9.17 8.14
CA ALA A 47 -1.82 -9.36 7.02
C ALA A 47 -1.55 -8.37 5.88
N SER A 48 -1.28 -7.12 6.20
CA SER A 48 -0.95 -6.09 5.20
C SER A 48 0.37 -6.38 4.48
N LEU A 49 1.40 -6.85 5.20
CA LEU A 49 2.66 -7.28 4.59
C LEU A 49 2.46 -8.46 3.64
N PHE A 50 1.66 -9.44 4.05
CA PHE A 50 1.31 -10.57 3.18
C PHE A 50 0.61 -10.10 1.90
N ALA A 51 -0.44 -9.28 2.03
CA ALA A 51 -1.18 -8.76 0.89
C ALA A 51 -0.29 -7.96 -0.07
N ALA A 52 0.58 -7.10 0.48
CA ALA A 52 1.53 -6.34 -0.30
C ALA A 52 2.51 -7.24 -1.06
N PHE A 53 3.09 -8.26 -0.42
CA PHE A 53 4.00 -9.18 -1.10
C PHE A 53 3.30 -10.06 -2.12
N ALA A 54 2.08 -10.52 -1.85
CA ALA A 54 1.29 -11.29 -2.81
C ALA A 54 1.05 -10.50 -4.10
N GLU A 55 0.67 -9.23 -4.00
CA GLU A 55 0.49 -8.35 -5.16
C GLU A 55 1.79 -8.10 -5.93
N LEU A 56 2.89 -7.83 -5.20
CA LEU A 56 4.20 -7.63 -5.82
C LEU A 56 4.69 -8.89 -6.54
N VAL A 57 4.50 -10.07 -5.95
CA VAL A 57 4.89 -11.36 -6.56
C VAL A 57 4.02 -11.65 -7.78
N ALA A 58 2.71 -11.39 -7.71
CA ALA A 58 1.82 -11.55 -8.86
C ALA A 58 2.20 -10.63 -10.02
N THR A 59 2.69 -9.42 -9.74
CA THR A 59 3.06 -8.43 -10.75
C THR A 59 4.46 -8.66 -11.32
N TYR A 60 5.44 -8.98 -10.47
CA TYR A 60 6.87 -8.95 -10.82
C TYR A 60 7.58 -10.31 -10.73
N GLY A 61 6.95 -11.32 -10.11
CA GLY A 61 7.55 -12.64 -9.87
C GLY A 61 8.38 -12.73 -8.58
N GLU A 62 8.56 -13.96 -8.10
CA GLU A 62 9.20 -14.26 -6.81
C GLU A 62 10.65 -13.74 -6.72
N ASP A 63 11.48 -14.01 -7.73
CA ASP A 63 12.90 -13.60 -7.74
C ASP A 63 13.07 -12.07 -7.69
N ALA A 64 12.22 -11.33 -8.41
CA ALA A 64 12.27 -9.88 -8.44
C ALA A 64 11.91 -9.29 -7.07
N VAL A 65 10.89 -9.85 -6.42
CA VAL A 65 10.47 -9.42 -5.07
C VAL A 65 11.51 -9.82 -4.03
N ALA A 66 12.09 -11.02 -4.11
CA ALA A 66 13.16 -11.46 -3.24
C ALA A 66 14.34 -10.47 -3.28
N LYS A 67 14.79 -10.10 -4.47
CA LYS A 67 15.84 -9.09 -4.66
C LYS A 67 15.45 -7.70 -4.12
N PHE A 68 14.19 -7.29 -4.31
CA PHE A 68 13.67 -6.04 -3.78
C PHE A 68 13.75 -5.99 -2.24
N VAL A 69 13.47 -7.10 -1.55
CA VAL A 69 13.42 -7.15 -0.08
C VAL A 69 14.77 -7.39 0.60
N GLU A 70 15.82 -7.77 -0.13
CA GLU A 70 17.16 -8.04 0.44
C GLU A 70 17.69 -6.90 1.34
N GLY A 71 17.37 -5.65 0.99
CA GLY A 71 17.79 -4.47 1.77
C GLY A 71 16.93 -4.17 2.99
N LEU A 72 15.72 -4.74 3.11
CA LEU A 72 14.78 -4.38 4.17
C LEU A 72 15.31 -4.61 5.59
N PRO A 73 16.00 -5.73 5.92
CA PRO A 73 16.52 -5.94 7.27
C PRO A 73 17.49 -4.84 7.70
N LEU A 74 18.33 -4.34 6.79
CA LEU A 74 19.25 -3.24 7.07
C LEU A 74 18.49 -1.94 7.34
N ARG A 75 17.50 -1.63 6.50
CA ARG A 75 16.65 -0.43 6.64
C ARG A 75 15.88 -0.41 7.97
N VAL A 76 15.35 -1.58 8.38
CA VAL A 76 14.69 -1.77 9.68
C VAL A 76 15.68 -1.51 10.82
N ARG A 77 16.87 -2.11 10.78
CA ARG A 77 17.92 -1.92 11.81
C ARG A 77 18.41 -0.47 11.88
N ASN A 78 18.41 0.24 10.75
CA ASN A 78 18.74 1.66 10.68
C ASN A 78 17.62 2.58 11.19
N GLY A 79 16.47 2.01 11.57
CA GLY A 79 15.35 2.77 12.12
C GLY A 79 14.51 3.52 11.09
N GLU A 80 14.61 3.20 9.80
CA GLU A 80 13.87 3.90 8.74
C GLU A 80 12.34 3.84 8.92
N PHE A 81 11.85 2.82 9.62
CA PHE A 81 10.42 2.62 9.90
C PHE A 81 10.04 2.97 11.34
N SER A 82 10.99 3.47 12.15
CA SER A 82 10.71 3.92 13.51
C SER A 82 10.13 5.33 13.49
N THR A 83 8.87 5.49 13.88
CA THR A 83 8.15 6.77 13.90
C THR A 83 8.44 7.62 15.15
N THR A 84 9.36 7.19 16.02
CA THR A 84 9.70 7.84 17.30
C THR A 84 10.53 9.13 17.19
N ARG A 85 10.79 9.67 15.99
CA ARG A 85 11.59 10.92 15.82
C ARG A 85 10.88 11.99 14.98
N ALA A 86 9.70 12.42 15.40
CA ALA A 86 9.04 13.62 14.85
C ALA A 86 8.36 14.52 15.90
N LYS A 87 8.63 14.31 17.19
CA LYS A 87 8.15 15.19 18.27
C LYS A 87 9.23 15.35 19.35
N GLN A 88 10.25 16.14 19.05
CA GLN A 88 10.97 16.95 20.05
C GLN A 88 11.06 18.37 19.51
#